data_AF-A0A6A5GGQ4-F1
#
_entry.id   AF-A0A6A5GGQ4-F1
#
_cell.length_a   1.000
_cell.length_b   1.000
_cell.length_c   1.000
_cell.angle_alpha   90.00
_cell.angle_beta   90.00
_cell.angle_gamma   90.00
#
_symmetry.space_group_name_H-M   'P 1'
#
loop_
_entity.id
_entity.type
_entity.pdbx_description
1 polymer ?
#
loop_
_entity_poly.entity_id
_entity_poly.type
_entity_poly.pdbx_seq_one_letter_code
_entity_poly.pdbx_strand_id
1 'polypeptide(L)'
;MGYAEWYKLDILNDRSRLAYEKVLSYHSDYFNTLFNSEFKEKSMKEIPINDVNSEDFTALLSLVQDNPIWPNENNAENLLELADRFLLLPSVKHTLELFIISSKIDGPHKLRIAQKYQMDQLENKAIKSFVDFNCFKKLAELSFYQSLSYDTKIKLFEKMFSLIKE
;
A
#
# COMPACT_ATOMS: atom_id res chain seq x y z
N MET A 1 -4.96 5.97 22.14
CA MET A 1 -5.90 6.45 21.11
C MET A 1 -5.44 7.82 20.68
N GLY A 2 -4.67 7.89 19.60
CA GLY A 2 -4.26 9.16 19.01
C GLY A 2 -5.26 9.52 17.94
N TYR A 3 -5.84 10.72 18.00
CA TYR A 3 -6.59 11.27 16.89
C TYR A 3 -5.63 11.46 15.72
N ALA A 4 -6.08 11.18 14.50
CA ALA A 4 -5.43 11.74 13.32
C ALA A 4 -5.61 13.26 13.40
N GLU A 5 -4.66 13.90 14.08
CA GLU A 5 -4.60 15.33 14.23
C GLU A 5 -4.39 15.94 12.85
N TRP A 6 -5.46 16.48 12.27
CA TRP A 6 -5.44 17.32 11.08
C TRP A 6 -4.56 18.59 11.26
N TYR A 7 -3.89 18.76 12.39
CA TYR A 7 -3.10 19.91 12.81
C TYR A 7 -1.81 20.20 12.00
N LYS A 8 -1.43 19.37 11.02
CA LYS A 8 -0.43 19.79 10.00
C LYS A 8 -1.06 20.47 8.78
N LEU A 9 -2.39 20.53 8.67
CA LEU A 9 -3.13 21.26 7.64
C LEU A 9 -3.64 22.64 8.11
N ASP A 10 -3.46 23.01 9.39
CA ASP A 10 -3.77 24.36 9.91
C ASP A 10 -2.89 25.48 9.31
N ILE A 11 -2.00 25.15 8.36
CA ILE A 11 -1.21 26.11 7.57
C ILE A 11 -1.83 26.36 6.18
N LEU A 12 -2.84 25.59 5.78
CA LEU A 12 -3.54 25.80 4.53
C LEU A 12 -4.69 26.79 4.75
N ASN A 13 -4.60 27.97 4.13
CA ASN A 13 -5.76 28.84 3.96
C ASN A 13 -6.92 28.08 3.27
N ASP A 14 -8.13 28.63 3.29
CA ASP A 14 -9.33 27.96 2.72
C ASP A 14 -9.12 27.49 1.27
N ARG A 15 -8.32 28.21 0.47
CA ARG A 15 -8.01 27.80 -0.91
C ARG A 15 -7.16 26.54 -0.97
N SER A 16 -6.14 26.47 -0.13
CA SER A 16 -5.25 25.31 -0.05
C SER A 16 -5.97 24.08 0.48
N ARG A 17 -6.90 24.23 1.43
CA ARG A 17 -7.78 23.14 1.89
C ARG A 17 -8.67 22.62 0.76
N LEU A 18 -9.34 23.51 0.04
CA LEU A 18 -10.19 23.13 -1.11
C LEU A 18 -9.40 22.45 -2.23
N ALA A 19 -8.15 22.88 -2.48
CA ALA A 19 -7.28 22.21 -3.44
C ALA A 19 -6.96 20.77 -3.02
N TYR A 20 -6.64 20.58 -1.74
CA TYR A 20 -6.38 19.27 -1.15
C TYR A 20 -7.59 18.33 -1.23
N GLU A 21 -8.77 18.80 -0.83
CA GLU A 21 -10.04 18.05 -0.91
C GLU A 21 -10.37 17.64 -2.35
N LYS A 22 -10.11 18.51 -3.34
CA LYS A 22 -10.30 18.21 -4.77
C LYS A 22 -9.35 17.13 -5.27
N VAL A 23 -8.06 17.21 -4.91
CA VAL A 23 -7.07 16.19 -5.28
C VAL A 23 -7.48 14.84 -4.69
N LEU A 24 -7.81 14.80 -3.40
CA LEU A 24 -8.26 13.55 -2.77
C LEU A 24 -9.55 13.00 -3.38
N SER A 25 -10.53 13.87 -3.68
CA SER A 25 -11.78 13.47 -4.34
C SER A 25 -11.53 12.89 -5.73
N TYR A 26 -10.57 13.44 -6.47
CA TYR A 26 -10.21 12.93 -7.80
C TYR A 26 -9.59 11.53 -7.72
N HIS A 27 -8.81 11.26 -6.67
CA HIS A 27 -8.05 10.01 -6.53
C HIS A 27 -8.77 8.90 -5.76
N SER A 28 -9.90 9.19 -5.12
CA SER A 28 -10.62 8.23 -4.27
C SER A 28 -12.11 8.54 -4.18
N ASP A 29 -12.92 7.53 -4.49
CA ASP A 29 -14.38 7.58 -4.35
C ASP A 29 -14.82 7.77 -2.88
N TYR A 30 -14.02 7.28 -1.93
CA TYR A 30 -14.26 7.50 -0.51
C TYR A 30 -14.18 8.99 -0.19
N PHE A 31 -13.09 9.65 -0.58
CA PHE A 31 -12.91 11.09 -0.32
C PHE A 31 -13.87 11.95 -1.14
N ASN A 32 -14.17 11.55 -2.37
CA ASN A 32 -15.20 12.22 -3.18
C ASN A 32 -16.55 12.21 -2.47
N THR A 33 -16.97 11.04 -1.98
CA THR A 33 -18.21 10.91 -1.21
C THR A 33 -18.13 11.72 0.08
N LEU A 34 -17.00 11.65 0.79
CA LEU A 34 -16.82 12.36 2.06
C LEU A 34 -16.97 13.88 1.92
N PHE A 35 -16.41 14.47 0.88
CA PHE A 35 -16.38 15.93 0.71
C PHE A 35 -17.57 16.47 -0.09
N ASN A 36 -18.16 15.68 -1.01
CA ASN A 36 -19.19 16.18 -1.93
C ASN A 36 -20.61 15.68 -1.63
N SER A 37 -20.80 14.70 -0.74
CA SER A 37 -22.14 14.23 -0.34
C SER A 37 -22.90 15.26 0.53
N GLU A 38 -24.22 15.09 0.65
CA GLU A 38 -25.07 15.91 1.52
C GLU A 38 -25.18 15.36 2.96
N PHE A 39 -24.28 14.46 3.36
CA PHE A 39 -24.30 13.93 4.73
C PHE A 39 -23.88 14.98 5.76
N LYS A 40 -24.11 14.67 7.05
CA LYS A 40 -23.89 15.60 8.17
C LYS A 40 -22.44 16.06 8.25
N GLU A 41 -21.51 15.22 7.80
CA GLU A 41 -20.08 15.43 7.69
C GLU A 41 -19.74 16.69 6.88
N LYS A 42 -20.57 17.06 5.89
CA LYS A 42 -20.38 18.28 5.08
C LYS A 42 -20.38 19.57 5.92
N SER A 43 -21.11 19.56 7.05
CA SER A 43 -21.21 20.70 7.96
C SER A 43 -20.22 20.66 9.11
N MET A 44 -19.44 19.58 9.23
CA MET A 44 -18.45 19.42 10.30
C MET A 44 -17.17 20.17 9.95
N LYS A 45 -16.61 20.87 10.95
CA LYS A 45 -15.28 21.48 10.82
C LYS A 45 -14.17 20.43 10.73
N GLU A 46 -14.36 19.31 11.41
CA GLU A 46 -13.41 18.19 11.48
C GLU A 46 -14.18 16.88 11.33
N ILE A 47 -13.66 15.98 10.49
CA ILE A 47 -14.23 14.66 10.26
C ILE A 47 -13.36 13.64 10.99
N PRO A 48 -13.90 12.92 12.00
CA PRO A 48 -13.13 11.92 12.72
C PRO A 48 -12.86 10.71 11.83
N ILE A 49 -11.57 10.39 11.64
CA ILE A 49 -11.13 9.14 11.02
C ILE A 49 -10.54 8.27 12.12
N ASN A 50 -11.28 7.23 12.50
CA ASN A 50 -10.90 6.34 13.60
C ASN A 50 -10.03 5.19 13.10
N ASP A 51 -9.27 4.61 14.03
CA ASP A 51 -8.43 3.43 13.82
C ASP A 51 -7.38 3.62 12.71
N VAL A 52 -6.71 4.78 12.71
CA VAL A 52 -5.57 5.08 11.85
C VAL A 52 -4.44 5.69 12.67
N ASN A 53 -3.20 5.33 12.34
CA ASN A 53 -2.04 6.08 12.81
C ASN A 53 -1.96 7.40 12.02
N SER A 54 -1.89 8.53 12.72
CA SER A 54 -1.87 9.86 12.10
C SER A 54 -0.72 10.06 11.10
N GLU A 55 0.47 9.57 11.43
CA GLU A 55 1.66 9.73 10.60
C GLU A 55 1.56 8.92 9.31
N ASP A 56 1.15 7.65 9.42
CA ASP A 56 0.96 6.79 8.25
C ASP A 56 -0.20 7.26 7.37
N PHE A 57 -1.29 7.72 7.97
CA PHE A 57 -2.41 8.28 7.22
C PHE A 57 -1.99 9.56 6.47
N THR A 58 -1.26 10.46 7.13
CA THR A 58 -0.70 11.65 6.49
C THR A 58 0.26 11.27 5.35
N ALA A 59 1.11 10.26 5.56
CA ALA A 59 2.01 9.77 4.53
C ALA A 59 1.23 9.22 3.32
N LEU A 60 0.19 8.41 3.54
CA LEU A 60 -0.67 7.91 2.47
C LEU A 60 -1.29 9.05 1.65
N LEU A 61 -1.94 10.02 2.31
CA LEU A 61 -2.60 11.12 1.60
C LEU A 61 -1.60 11.99 0.83
N SER A 62 -0.36 12.10 1.31
CA SER A 62 0.69 12.83 0.62
C SER A 62 1.11 12.17 -0.70
N LEU A 63 0.96 10.84 -0.86
CA LEU A 63 1.39 10.09 -2.06
C LEU A 63 0.71 10.52 -3.35
N VAL A 64 -0.43 11.21 -3.27
CA VAL A 64 -1.15 11.75 -4.45
C VAL A 64 -0.90 13.25 -4.68
N GLN A 65 0.16 13.80 -4.06
CA GLN A 65 0.57 15.20 -4.19
C GLN A 65 1.99 15.32 -4.73
N ASP A 66 2.38 16.54 -5.12
CA ASP A 66 3.66 16.83 -5.77
C ASP A 66 4.90 16.55 -4.89
N ASN A 67 4.77 16.62 -3.56
CA ASN A 67 5.88 16.39 -2.63
C ASN A 67 5.46 15.43 -1.50
N PRO A 68 5.38 14.12 -1.80
CA PRO A 68 4.90 13.14 -0.85
C PRO A 68 5.93 12.84 0.25
N ILE A 69 5.43 12.50 1.43
CA ILE A 69 6.21 11.86 2.49
C ILE A 69 6.52 10.43 2.03
N TRP A 70 7.80 10.15 1.81
CA TRP A 70 8.20 8.87 1.23
C TRP A 70 7.95 7.70 2.19
N PRO A 71 7.47 6.55 1.70
CA PRO A 71 7.31 5.34 2.50
C PRO A 71 8.63 4.86 3.10
N ASN A 72 8.54 4.07 4.17
CA ASN A 72 9.64 3.32 4.73
C ASN A 72 9.26 1.83 4.91
N GLU A 73 10.24 0.99 5.25
CA GLU A 73 10.04 -0.46 5.33
C GLU A 73 9.03 -0.87 6.41
N ASN A 74 8.88 -0.07 7.47
CA ASN A 74 7.99 -0.36 8.58
C ASN A 74 6.53 -0.01 8.28
N ASN A 75 6.28 0.94 7.36
CA ASN A 75 4.92 1.41 7.08
C ASN A 75 4.39 1.08 5.69
N ALA A 76 5.22 0.67 4.72
CA ALA A 76 4.78 0.46 3.34
C ALA A 76 3.59 -0.50 3.20
N GLU A 77 3.51 -1.55 4.01
CA GLU A 77 2.36 -2.44 4.00
C GLU A 77 1.12 -1.81 4.66
N ASN A 78 1.29 -1.08 5.77
CA ASN A 78 0.19 -0.33 6.39
C ASN A 78 -0.36 0.74 5.43
N LEU A 79 0.50 1.39 4.64
CA LEU A 79 0.06 2.33 3.60
C LEU A 79 -0.79 1.62 2.53
N LEU A 80 -0.48 0.38 2.17
CA LEU A 80 -1.33 -0.41 1.26
C LEU A 80 -2.68 -0.77 1.88
N GLU A 81 -2.70 -1.11 3.18
CA GLU A 81 -3.95 -1.41 3.91
C GLU A 81 -4.85 -0.17 3.99
N LEU A 82 -4.28 0.98 4.34
CA LEU A 82 -4.99 2.25 4.35
C LEU A 82 -5.43 2.65 2.94
N ALA A 83 -4.58 2.46 1.92
CA ALA A 83 -4.94 2.76 0.54
C ALA A 83 -6.11 1.92 0.05
N ASP A 84 -6.21 0.66 0.46
CA ASP A 84 -7.34 -0.21 0.13
C ASP A 84 -8.61 0.28 0.85
N ARG A 85 -8.50 0.50 2.17
CA ARG A 85 -9.60 0.98 3.01
C ARG A 85 -10.20 2.30 2.52
N PHE A 86 -9.36 3.24 2.10
CA PHE A 86 -9.77 4.57 1.65
C PHE A 86 -9.87 4.69 0.12
N LEU A 87 -9.94 3.56 -0.60
CA LEU A 87 -10.12 3.50 -2.05
C LEU A 87 -9.11 4.35 -2.85
N LEU A 88 -7.87 4.42 -2.35
CA LEU A 88 -6.73 5.11 -2.97
C LEU A 88 -5.79 4.17 -3.73
N LEU A 89 -5.93 2.84 -3.60
CA LEU A 89 -5.05 1.87 -4.25
C LEU A 89 -4.77 2.19 -5.73
N PRO A 90 -5.75 2.49 -6.61
CA PRO A 90 -5.46 2.76 -8.01
C PRO A 90 -4.45 3.90 -8.23
N SER A 91 -4.43 4.87 -7.32
CA SER A 91 -3.58 6.06 -7.39
C SER A 91 -2.18 5.84 -6.82
N VAL A 92 -2.04 4.99 -5.80
CA VAL A 92 -0.77 4.84 -5.05
C VAL A 92 -0.09 3.48 -5.22
N LYS A 93 -0.80 2.48 -5.76
CA LYS A 93 -0.34 1.08 -5.85
C LYS A 93 0.99 0.96 -6.57
N HIS A 94 1.16 1.64 -7.71
CA HIS A 94 2.41 1.56 -8.46
C HIS A 94 3.61 2.16 -7.69
N THR A 95 3.42 3.31 -7.05
CA THR A 95 4.45 3.97 -6.22
C THR A 95 4.89 3.07 -5.07
N LEU A 96 3.92 2.48 -4.35
CA LEU A 96 4.18 1.56 -3.25
C LEU A 96 4.82 0.25 -3.73
N GLU A 97 4.38 -0.28 -4.89
CA GLU A 97 4.98 -1.47 -5.51
C GLU A 97 6.48 -1.26 -5.79
N LEU A 98 6.83 -0.15 -6.44
CA LEU A 98 8.23 0.20 -6.73
C LEU A 98 9.07 0.38 -5.47
N PHE A 99 8.52 1.06 -4.46
CA PHE A 99 9.18 1.19 -3.16
C PHE A 99 9.48 -0.18 -2.56
N ILE A 100 8.47 -1.06 -2.46
CA ILE A 100 8.61 -2.38 -1.85
C ILE A 100 9.62 -3.21 -2.64
N ILE A 101 9.60 -3.20 -3.98
CA ILE A 101 10.61 -3.88 -4.81
C ILE A 101 12.04 -3.50 -4.37
N SER A 102 12.30 -2.21 -4.14
CA SER A 102 13.61 -1.68 -3.76
C SER A 102 13.99 -1.85 -2.27
N SER A 103 13.02 -2.13 -1.41
CA SER A 103 13.21 -2.29 0.04
C SER A 103 13.97 -3.57 0.43
N LYS A 104 14.39 -3.66 1.69
CA LYS A 104 15.02 -4.85 2.30
C LYS A 104 14.01 -5.89 2.81
N ILE A 105 12.71 -5.71 2.54
CA ILE A 105 11.71 -6.75 2.81
C ILE A 105 12.15 -8.04 2.11
N ASP A 106 12.08 -9.17 2.79
CA ASP A 106 12.51 -10.45 2.26
C ASP A 106 11.56 -10.98 1.19
N GLY A 107 12.10 -11.84 0.31
CA GLY A 107 11.38 -12.41 -0.84
C GLY A 107 10.01 -13.01 -0.48
N PRO A 108 9.90 -13.87 0.55
CA PRO A 108 8.61 -14.42 0.97
C PRO A 108 7.58 -13.36 1.36
N HIS A 109 7.96 -12.34 2.15
CA HIS A 109 7.02 -11.27 2.52
C HIS A 109 6.66 -10.39 1.32
N LYS A 110 7.61 -10.07 0.43
CA LYS A 110 7.33 -9.40 -0.85
C LYS A 110 6.32 -10.19 -1.69
N LEU A 111 6.48 -11.51 -1.77
CA LEU A 111 5.56 -12.39 -2.51
C LEU A 111 4.16 -12.38 -1.89
N ARG A 112 4.05 -12.45 -0.56
CA ARG A 112 2.77 -12.35 0.16
C ARG A 112 2.06 -11.04 -0.13
N ILE A 113 2.78 -9.92 -0.02
CA ILE A 113 2.22 -8.58 -0.32
C ILE A 113 1.77 -8.52 -1.77
N ALA A 114 2.59 -9.03 -2.69
CA ALA A 114 2.27 -9.02 -4.11
C ALA A 114 0.96 -9.76 -4.42
N GLN A 115 0.76 -10.92 -3.80
CA GLN A 115 -0.47 -11.70 -3.97
C GLN A 115 -1.68 -11.01 -3.33
N LYS A 116 -1.52 -10.44 -2.12
CA LYS A 116 -2.61 -9.72 -1.42
C LYS A 116 -3.14 -8.54 -2.23
N TYR A 117 -2.25 -7.77 -2.86
CA TYR A 117 -2.61 -6.56 -3.59
C TYR A 117 -2.54 -6.68 -5.12
N GLN A 118 -2.34 -7.90 -5.66
CA GLN A 118 -2.25 -8.17 -7.10
C GLN A 118 -1.18 -7.32 -7.81
N MET A 119 0.06 -7.37 -7.33
CA MET A 119 1.20 -6.59 -7.83
C MET A 119 2.17 -7.46 -8.62
N ASP A 120 1.95 -7.59 -9.92
CA ASP A 120 2.68 -8.52 -10.79
C ASP A 120 4.18 -8.23 -10.87
N GLN A 121 4.60 -6.96 -10.83
CA GLN A 121 6.04 -6.64 -10.90
C GLN A 121 6.72 -7.05 -9.60
N LEU A 122 6.08 -6.78 -8.46
CA LEU A 122 6.58 -7.21 -7.15
C LEU A 122 6.63 -8.74 -7.05
N GLU A 123 5.59 -9.45 -7.52
CA GLU A 123 5.59 -10.92 -7.54
C GLU A 123 6.78 -11.46 -8.33
N ASN A 124 6.97 -10.98 -9.56
CA ASN A 124 8.06 -11.43 -10.42
C ASN A 124 9.43 -11.13 -9.81
N LYS A 125 9.60 -9.97 -9.17
CA LYS A 125 10.84 -9.60 -8.46
C LYS A 125 11.07 -10.45 -7.22
N ALA A 126 10.01 -10.73 -6.46
CA ALA A 126 10.07 -11.60 -5.28
C ALA A 126 10.47 -13.02 -5.68
N ILE A 127 9.86 -13.63 -6.69
CA ILE A 127 10.21 -14.98 -7.16
C ILE A 127 11.66 -15.04 -7.64
N LYS A 128 12.15 -14.01 -8.33
CA LYS A 128 13.56 -13.95 -8.77
C LYS A 128 14.56 -13.91 -7.63
N SER A 129 14.19 -13.45 -6.43
CA SER A 129 15.09 -13.42 -5.27
C SER A 129 15.28 -14.79 -4.60
N PHE A 130 14.55 -15.82 -5.02
CA PHE A 130 14.75 -17.20 -4.55
C PHE A 130 15.94 -17.80 -5.30
N VAL A 131 17.11 -17.81 -4.65
CA VAL A 131 18.38 -18.19 -5.28
C VAL A 131 18.81 -19.63 -4.99
N ASP A 132 18.22 -20.28 -3.99
CA ASP A 132 18.56 -21.65 -3.61
C ASP A 132 17.34 -22.43 -3.07
N PHE A 133 17.49 -23.75 -2.91
CA PHE A 133 16.46 -24.64 -2.38
C PHE A 133 16.04 -24.32 -0.94
N ASN A 134 16.91 -23.71 -0.12
CA ASN A 134 16.56 -23.34 1.25
C ASN A 134 15.52 -22.22 1.27
N CYS A 135 15.56 -21.27 0.33
CA CYS A 135 14.52 -20.25 0.18
C CYS A 135 13.13 -20.88 -0.04
N PHE A 136 13.03 -21.89 -0.91
CA PHE A 136 11.76 -22.58 -1.18
C PHE A 136 11.27 -23.40 0.01
N LYS A 137 12.18 -24.09 0.71
CA LYS A 137 11.84 -24.83 1.93
C LYS A 137 11.26 -23.89 2.99
N LYS A 138 11.94 -22.76 3.25
CA LYS A 138 11.45 -21.74 4.19
C LYS A 138 10.09 -21.20 3.78
N LEU A 139 9.88 -20.92 2.49
CA LEU A 139 8.59 -20.46 1.99
C LEU A 139 7.48 -21.49 2.23
N ALA A 140 7.74 -22.78 1.99
CA ALA A 140 6.75 -23.85 2.19
C ALA A 140 6.34 -24.03 3.66
N GLU A 141 7.18 -23.59 4.61
CA GLU A 141 6.90 -23.59 6.05
C GLU A 141 6.03 -22.40 6.49
N LEU A 142 5.87 -21.35 5.66
CA LEU A 142 5.06 -20.17 5.99
C LEU A 142 3.57 -20.43 5.82
N SER A 143 2.77 -19.92 6.75
CA SER A 143 1.31 -20.15 6.78
C SER A 143 0.58 -19.67 5.52
N PHE A 144 1.02 -18.57 4.91
CA PHE A 144 0.41 -18.03 3.70
C PHE A 144 0.77 -18.80 2.42
N TYR A 145 1.70 -19.77 2.47
CA TYR A 145 2.06 -20.55 1.28
C TYR A 145 0.85 -21.26 0.67
N GLN A 146 -0.03 -21.77 1.52
CA GLN A 146 -1.23 -22.46 1.07
C GLN A 146 -2.18 -21.55 0.29
N SER A 147 -2.25 -20.26 0.66
CA SER A 147 -3.10 -19.26 -0.01
C SER A 147 -2.50 -18.70 -1.30
N LEU A 148 -1.28 -19.07 -1.67
CA LEU A 148 -0.72 -18.68 -2.97
C LEU A 148 -1.54 -19.26 -4.12
N SER A 149 -1.70 -18.45 -5.17
CA SER A 149 -2.40 -18.89 -6.38
C SER A 149 -1.68 -20.05 -7.08
N TYR A 150 -2.42 -20.83 -7.87
CA TYR A 150 -1.83 -21.89 -8.69
C TYR A 150 -0.79 -21.34 -9.67
N ASP A 151 -1.05 -20.20 -10.28
CA ASP A 151 -0.14 -19.53 -11.20
C ASP A 151 1.20 -19.19 -10.53
N THR A 152 1.15 -18.61 -9.32
CA THR A 152 2.35 -18.31 -8.53
C THR A 152 3.09 -19.57 -8.11
N LYS A 153 2.38 -20.64 -7.73
CA LYS A 153 3.00 -21.94 -7.41
C LYS A 153 3.71 -22.54 -8.63
N ILE A 154 3.14 -22.40 -9.83
CA ILE A 154 3.77 -22.82 -11.09
C ILE A 154 5.05 -22.00 -11.34
N LYS A 155 4.99 -20.66 -11.26
CA LYS A 155 6.17 -19.80 -11.42
C LYS A 155 7.29 -20.13 -10.42
N LEU A 156 6.93 -20.43 -9.17
CA LEU A 156 7.90 -20.87 -8.15
C LEU A 156 8.54 -22.22 -8.52
N PHE A 157 7.75 -23.17 -9.00
CA PHE A 157 8.24 -24.46 -9.46
C PHE A 157 9.18 -24.29 -10.65
N GLU A 158 8.80 -23.51 -11.67
CA GLU A 158 9.66 -23.19 -12.81
C GLU A 158 10.98 -22.53 -12.38
N LYS A 159 10.92 -21.58 -11.44
CA LYS A 159 12.12 -20.97 -10.85
C LYS A 159 12.99 -22.00 -10.12
N MET A 160 12.39 -22.95 -9.41
CA MET A 160 13.14 -24.04 -8.75
C MET A 160 13.83 -24.95 -9.79
N PHE A 161 13.17 -25.27 -10.91
CA PHE A 161 13.80 -26.02 -12.01
C PHE A 161 14.96 -25.28 -12.67
N SER A 162 14.89 -23.94 -12.77
CA SER A 162 15.98 -23.17 -13.36
C SER A 162 17.28 -23.29 -12.56
N LEU A 163 17.19 -23.54 -11.24
CA LEU A 163 18.36 -23.70 -10.36
C LEU A 163 19.04 -25.06 -10.46
N ILE A 164 18.41 -26.05 -11.11
CA ILE A 164 18.98 -27.39 -11.32
C ILE A 164 19.83 -27.43 -12.60
N LYS A 165 19.58 -26.48 -13.52
CA LYS A 165 20.22 -26.43 -14.85
C LYS A 165 21.52 -25.63 -14.89
N GLU A 166 21.92 -25.04 -13.77
CA GLU A 166 23.23 -24.39 -13.56
C GLU A 166 24.16 -25.33 -12.79
#